data_AF-W4LNB2-F1
#
_entry.id   AF-W4LNB2-F1
#
_cell.length_a   1.000
_cell.length_b   1.000
_cell.length_c   1.000
_cell.angle_alpha   90.00
_cell.angle_beta   90.00
_cell.angle_gamma   90.00
#
_symmetry.space_group_name_H-M   'P 1'
#
loop_
_entity.id
_entity.type
_entity.pdbx_description
1 polymer ?
#
loop_
_entity_poly.entity_id
_entity_poly.type
_entity_poly.pdbx_seq_one_letter_code
_entity_poly.pdbx_strand_id
1 'polypeptide(L)'
;MTYTEIREALNKLSLTERLSLMEDTLQLMREELQLHEPPPTEHDRKAQQLAAAAKALLPDYTADRELTGFTALDSEDFHETR
;
A
#
# COMPACT_ATOMS: atom_id res chain seq x y z
N MET A 1 -32.31 6.50 10.80
CA MET A 1 -31.43 7.59 11.28
C MET A 1 -31.22 8.57 10.14
N THR A 2 -31.34 9.85 10.41
CA THR A 2 -31.04 10.91 9.44
C THR A 2 -29.55 11.27 9.52
N TYR A 3 -28.94 11.73 8.42
CA TYR A 3 -27.53 12.14 8.37
C TYR A 3 -27.15 13.17 9.46
N THR A 4 -28.11 14.01 9.82
CA THR A 4 -28.02 15.02 10.88
C THR A 4 -27.85 14.40 12.27
N GLU A 5 -28.58 13.33 12.59
CA GLU A 5 -28.48 12.64 13.88
C GLU A 5 -27.10 11.98 14.08
N ILE A 6 -26.55 11.40 13.01
CA ILE A 6 -25.22 10.76 13.03
C ILE A 6 -24.14 11.80 13.28
N ARG A 7 -24.22 12.95 12.60
CA ARG A 7 -23.27 14.05 12.78
C ARG A 7 -23.31 14.63 14.19
N GLU A 8 -24.50 14.78 14.77
CA GLU A 8 -24.63 15.24 16.16
C GLU A 8 -24.09 14.22 17.15
N ALA A 9 -24.30 12.93 16.94
CA ALA A 9 -23.72 11.87 17.76
C ALA A 9 -22.18 11.88 17.71
N LEU A 10 -21.60 12.05 16.52
CA LEU A 10 -20.14 12.16 16.36
C LEU A 10 -19.56 13.39 17.06
N ASN A 11 -20.27 14.52 17.06
CA ASN A 11 -19.81 15.73 17.73
C ASN A 11 -19.85 15.62 19.26
N LYS A 12 -20.64 14.71 19.82
CA LYS A 12 -20.68 14.42 21.27
C LYS A 12 -19.48 13.60 21.74
N LEU A 13 -18.77 12.96 20.83
CA LEU A 13 -17.56 12.18 21.12
C LEU A 13 -16.33 13.08 21.21
N SER A 14 -15.40 12.70 22.08
CA SER A 14 -14.05 13.28 22.11
C SER A 14 -13.33 13.07 20.77
N LEU A 15 -12.27 13.84 20.52
CA LEU A 15 -11.48 13.69 19.29
C LEU A 15 -10.89 12.28 19.18
N THR A 16 -10.43 11.71 20.29
CA THR A 16 -9.85 10.36 20.35
C THR A 16 -10.88 9.28 20.01
N GLU A 17 -12.10 9.38 20.55
CA GLU A 17 -13.19 8.45 20.24
C GLU A 17 -13.64 8.56 18.78
N ARG A 18 -13.64 9.78 18.21
CA ARG A 18 -13.92 9.96 16.77
C ARG A 18 -12.86 9.32 15.89
N LEU A 19 -11.59 9.45 16.26
CA LEU A 19 -10.49 8.82 15.52
C LEU A 19 -10.57 7.29 15.60
N SER A 20 -10.83 6.73 16.80
CA SER A 20 -11.02 5.30 16.97
C SER A 20 -12.20 4.77 16.15
N LEU A 21 -13.34 5.47 16.17
CA LEU A 21 -14.50 5.07 15.40
C LEU A 21 -14.26 5.20 13.88
N MET A 22 -13.50 6.20 13.43
CA MET A 22 -13.07 6.30 12.03
C MET A 22 -12.16 5.13 11.65
N GLU A 23 -11.26 4.71 12.52
CA GLU A 23 -10.39 3.56 12.29
C GLU A 23 -11.20 2.25 12.19
N ASP A 24 -12.12 2.03 13.14
CA ASP A 24 -13.00 0.85 13.15
C ASP A 24 -13.90 0.80 11.91
N THR A 25 -14.48 1.94 11.52
CA THR A 25 -15.32 2.02 10.32
C THR A 25 -14.51 1.81 9.04
N LEU A 26 -13.29 2.33 8.94
CA LEU A 26 -12.41 2.07 7.81
C LEU A 26 -11.99 0.60 7.73
N GLN A 27 -11.74 -0.03 8.88
CA GLN A 27 -11.39 -1.45 8.95
C GLN A 27 -12.56 -2.32 8.47
N LEU A 28 -13.78 -2.04 8.93
CA LEU A 28 -15.00 -2.72 8.46
C LEU A 28 -15.20 -2.54 6.95
N MET A 29 -15.03 -1.33 6.41
CA MET A 29 -15.16 -1.09 4.98
C MET A 29 -14.09 -1.85 4.17
N ARG A 30 -12.86 -1.98 4.68
CA ARG A 30 -11.81 -2.78 4.03
C ARG A 30 -12.16 -4.27 4.03
N GLU A 31 -12.72 -4.78 5.11
CA GLU A 31 -13.17 -6.17 5.21
C GLU A 31 -14.33 -6.45 4.26
N GLU A 32 -15.30 -5.55 4.16
CA GLU A 32 -16.39 -5.65 3.18
C GLU A 32 -15.87 -5.63 1.75
N LEU A 33 -14.90 -4.76 1.44
CA LEU A 33 -14.27 -4.73 0.12
C LEU A 33 -13.51 -6.02 -0.20
N GLN A 34 -12.81 -6.61 0.78
CA GLN A 34 -12.12 -7.90 0.61
C GLN A 34 -13.10 -9.07 0.44
N LEU A 35 -14.24 -9.04 1.14
CA LEU A 35 -15.30 -10.05 0.99
C LEU A 35 -15.99 -9.98 -0.38
N HIS A 36 -16.05 -8.79 -0.98
CA HIS A 36 -16.61 -8.56 -2.32
C HIS A 36 -15.57 -8.62 -3.44
N GLU A 37 -14.30 -8.83 -3.11
CA GLU A 37 -13.27 -9.01 -4.12
C GLU A 37 -13.49 -10.37 -4.81
N PRO A 38 -13.63 -10.40 -6.15
CA PRO A 38 -13.71 -11.67 -6.86
C PRO A 38 -12.47 -12.52 -6.49
N PRO A 39 -12.60 -13.85 -6.47
CA PRO A 39 -11.46 -14.71 -6.15
C PRO A 39 -10.28 -14.32 -7.05
N PRO A 40 -9.06 -14.17 -6.47
CA PRO A 40 -7.93 -13.63 -7.20
C PRO A 40 -7.71 -14.46 -8.44
N THR A 41 -7.63 -13.80 -9.58
CA THR A 41 -7.37 -14.46 -10.85
C THR A 41 -5.96 -15.06 -10.82
N GLU A 42 -5.68 -16.00 -11.72
CA GLU A 42 -4.32 -16.53 -11.88
C GLU A 42 -3.29 -15.41 -12.14
N HIS A 43 -3.71 -14.32 -12.80
CA HIS A 43 -2.88 -13.14 -12.99
C HIS A 43 -2.57 -12.43 -11.66
N ASP A 44 -3.58 -12.25 -10.80
CA ASP A 44 -3.41 -11.58 -9.50
C ASP A 44 -2.53 -12.39 -8.56
N ARG A 45 -2.70 -13.72 -8.56
CA ARG A 45 -1.83 -14.64 -7.82
C ARG A 45 -0.38 -14.54 -8.27
N LYS A 46 -0.15 -14.52 -9.59
CA LYS A 46 1.20 -14.36 -10.15
C LYS A 46 1.78 -13.00 -9.78
N ALA A 47 1.00 -11.92 -9.85
CA ALA A 47 1.45 -10.59 -9.44
C ALA A 47 1.83 -10.54 -7.95
N GLN A 48 1.03 -11.16 -7.08
CA GLN A 48 1.34 -11.27 -5.65
C GLN A 48 2.62 -12.07 -5.37
N GLN A 49 2.83 -13.19 -6.08
CA GLN A 49 4.06 -13.99 -5.97
C GLN A 49 5.29 -13.22 -6.42
N LEU A 50 5.19 -12.49 -7.53
CA LEU A 50 6.28 -11.64 -8.02
C LEU A 50 6.59 -10.51 -7.04
N ALA A 51 5.57 -9.87 -6.47
CA ALA A 51 5.75 -8.83 -5.46
C ALA A 51 6.39 -9.39 -4.18
N ALA A 52 6.03 -10.59 -3.75
CA ALA A 52 6.64 -11.26 -2.61
C ALA A 52 8.11 -11.61 -2.87
N ALA A 53 8.42 -12.14 -4.05
CA ALA A 53 9.79 -12.44 -4.47
C ALA A 53 10.66 -11.17 -4.53
N ALA A 54 10.12 -10.08 -5.10
CA ALA A 54 10.81 -8.79 -5.15
C ALA A 54 11.11 -8.23 -3.76
N LYS A 55 10.15 -8.32 -2.81
CA LYS A 55 10.37 -7.90 -1.42
C LYS A 55 11.41 -8.76 -0.70
N ALA A 56 11.44 -10.06 -0.99
CA ALA A 56 12.42 -10.98 -0.40
C ALA A 56 13.85 -10.72 -0.89
N LEU A 57 14.01 -10.32 -2.16
CA LEU A 57 15.31 -10.00 -2.75
C LEU A 57 15.78 -8.56 -2.45
N LEU A 58 14.88 -7.67 -2.04
CA LEU A 58 15.20 -6.26 -1.77
C LEU A 58 16.42 -6.06 -0.84
N PRO A 59 16.59 -6.82 0.27
CA PRO A 59 17.76 -6.69 1.13
C PRO A 59 19.07 -6.97 0.39
N ASP A 60 19.08 -7.96 -0.51
CA ASP A 60 20.27 -8.36 -1.27
C ASP A 60 20.71 -7.21 -2.19
N TYR A 61 19.77 -6.54 -2.87
CA TYR A 61 20.06 -5.35 -3.68
C TYR A 61 20.54 -4.15 -2.86
N THR A 62 20.23 -4.07 -1.57
CA THR A 62 20.70 -2.97 -0.71
C THR A 62 22.07 -3.24 -0.09
N ALA A 63 22.40 -4.50 0.17
CA ALA A 63 23.62 -4.91 0.84
C ALA A 63 24.76 -5.25 -0.14
N ASP A 64 24.41 -5.77 -1.32
CA ASP A 64 25.36 -6.22 -2.32
C ASP A 64 25.47 -5.23 -3.48
N ARG A 65 26.60 -4.52 -3.53
CA ARG A 65 26.91 -3.55 -4.59
C ARG A 65 27.18 -4.20 -5.94
N GLU A 66 27.45 -5.51 -6.00
CA GLU A 66 27.60 -6.22 -7.27
C GLU A 66 26.25 -6.34 -7.99
N LEU A 67 25.15 -6.50 -7.23
CA LEU A 67 23.79 -6.58 -7.77
C LEU A 67 23.25 -5.24 -8.27
N THR A 68 23.83 -4.12 -7.82
CA THR A 68 23.50 -2.76 -8.29
C THR A 68 24.67 -2.12 -9.04
N GLY A 69 25.65 -2.89 -9.52
CA GLY A 69 26.85 -2.32 -10.15
C GLY A 69 26.54 -1.42 -11.37
N PHE A 70 25.44 -1.69 -12.07
CA PHE A 70 24.99 -0.92 -13.22
C PHE A 70 24.23 0.37 -12.86
N THR A 71 23.74 0.55 -11.62
CA THR A 71 23.06 1.80 -11.23
C THR A 71 24.04 2.98 -11.17
N ALA A 72 25.35 2.71 -11.08
CA ALA A 72 26.38 3.73 -11.22
C ALA A 72 26.45 4.30 -12.66
N LEU A 73 26.10 3.50 -13.67
CA LEU A 73 26.08 3.91 -15.08
C LEU A 73 24.78 4.63 -15.47
N ASP A 74 23.68 4.39 -14.76
CA ASP A 74 22.40 5.12 -14.96
C ASP A 74 22.53 6.62 -14.63
N SER A 75 23.58 7.01 -13.92
CA SER A 75 23.87 8.42 -13.56
C SER A 75 24.84 9.10 -14.53
N GLU A 76 25.38 8.37 -15.52
CA GLU A 76 26.28 8.95 -16.51
C GLU A 76 25.46 9.67 -17.58
N ASP A 77 25.74 10.96 -17.77
CA ASP A 77 25.14 11.77 -18.82
C ASP A 77 25.67 11.28 -20.18
N PHE A 78 25.03 10.25 -20.74
CA PHE A 78 25.39 9.61 -22.03
C PHE A 78 25.31 10.58 -23.24
N HIS A 79 24.92 11.83 -23.02
CA HIS A 79 24.73 12.86 -24.04
C HIS A 79 25.83 13.93 -24.09
N GLU A 80 26.91 13.84 -23.30
CA GLU A 80 28.07 14.71 -23.55
C GLU A 80 28.87 14.24 -24.78
N THR A 81 28.76 15.04 -25.84
CA THR A 81 29.52 15.08 -27.11
C THR A 81 29.04 14.22 -28.30
N ARG A 82 28.21 14.82 -29.16
CA ARG A 82 28.67 15.24 -30.50
C ARG A 82 27.82 16.35 -31.12
#